data_AF-A0A0N4V6Y2-F1
#
_entry.id   AF-A0A0N4V6Y2-F1
#
_cell.length_a   1.000
_cell.length_b   1.000
_cell.length_c   1.000
_cell.angle_alpha   90.00
_cell.angle_beta   90.00
_cell.angle_gamma   90.00
#
_symmetry.space_group_name_H-M   'P 1'
#
loop_
_entity.id
_entity.type
_entity.pdbx_description
1 polymer ?
#
loop_
_entity_poly.entity_id
_entity_poly.type
_entity_poly.pdbx_seq_one_letter_code
_entity_poly.pdbx_strand_id
1 'polypeptide(L)'
;MDNERRTYTPVAEKRRFWHSRFWLNTKYYSRRLTSTNSGRALLALALYIGSYNIVMRCVMGSEHPINRFTWRRMEARGELTEELLAKRENLNQYYASKARFE
;
A
#
# COMPACT_ATOMS: atom_id res chain seq x y z
N MET A 1 27.64 -52.32 14.75
CA MET A 1 26.21 -52.38 14.44
C MET A 1 25.64 -51.03 14.82
N ASP A 2 25.55 -50.15 13.82
CA ASP A 2 25.31 -48.73 14.02
C ASP A 2 23.83 -48.48 14.28
N ASN A 3 23.56 -47.92 15.46
CA ASN A 3 22.22 -47.61 15.92
C ASN A 3 21.87 -46.19 15.46
N GLU A 4 21.49 -46.04 14.19
CA GLU A 4 20.94 -44.79 13.66
C GLU A 4 19.54 -44.54 14.25
N ARG A 5 19.49 -43.85 15.40
CA ARG A 5 18.24 -43.25 15.88
C ARG A 5 17.87 -42.12 14.92
N ARG A 6 16.89 -42.37 14.06
CA ARG A 6 16.25 -41.36 13.20
C ARG A 6 15.68 -40.24 14.06
N THR A 7 16.35 -39.10 14.07
CA THR A 7 15.87 -37.87 14.71
C THR A 7 14.69 -37.34 13.91
N TYR A 8 13.46 -37.51 14.41
CA TYR A 8 12.28 -36.86 13.85
C TYR A 8 12.40 -35.35 14.07
N THR A 9 12.63 -34.57 13.01
CA THR A 9 12.61 -33.10 13.08
C THR A 9 11.22 -32.57 12.69
N PRO A 10 10.37 -32.09 13.62
CA PRO A 10 9.00 -31.63 13.33
C PRO A 10 8.93 -30.19 12.78
N VAL A 11 9.97 -29.72 12.08
CA VAL A 11 10.06 -28.30 11.68
C VAL A 11 9.45 -28.05 10.30
N ALA A 12 9.43 -29.05 9.41
CA ALA A 12 8.93 -28.91 8.04
C ALA A 12 7.38 -28.94 7.93
N GLU A 13 6.70 -29.62 8.85
CA GLU A 13 5.27 -29.90 8.72
C GLU A 13 4.40 -28.69 9.10
N LYS A 14 4.82 -27.88 10.09
CA LYS A 14 4.11 -26.66 10.50
C LYS A 14 4.05 -25.60 9.40
N ARG A 15 5.09 -25.46 8.57
CA ARG A 15 5.10 -24.50 7.45
C ARG A 15 4.06 -24.86 6.37
N ARG A 16 3.91 -26.14 6.04
CA ARG A 16 2.93 -26.62 5.06
C ARG A 16 1.49 -26.44 5.52
N PHE A 17 1.21 -26.65 6.80
CA PHE A 17 -0.12 -26.48 7.39
C PHE A 17 -0.59 -25.02 7.39
N TRP A 18 0.29 -24.08 7.76
CA TRP A 18 0.00 -22.65 7.70
C TRP A 18 -0.23 -22.16 6.27
N HIS A 19 0.57 -22.61 5.29
CA HIS A 19 0.34 -22.28 3.88
C HIS A 19 -1.00 -22.84 3.37
N SER A 20 -1.39 -24.05 3.77
CA SER A 20 -2.66 -24.68 3.37
C SER A 20 -3.87 -23.90 3.90
N ARG A 21 -3.92 -23.60 5.20
CA ARG A 21 -5.03 -22.83 5.80
C ARG A 21 -5.04 -21.38 5.34
N PHE A 22 -3.88 -20.77 5.17
CA PHE A 22 -3.77 -19.43 4.61
C PHE A 22 -4.30 -19.37 3.18
N TRP A 23 -3.91 -20.30 2.31
CA TRP A 23 -4.42 -20.35 0.94
C TRP A 23 -5.92 -20.60 0.86
N LEU A 24 -6.45 -21.49 1.70
CA LEU A 24 -7.89 -21.76 1.78
C LEU A 24 -8.66 -20.51 2.24
N ASN A 25 -8.18 -19.82 3.28
CA ASN A 25 -8.78 -18.57 3.73
C ASN A 25 -8.69 -17.49 2.64
N THR A 26 -7.51 -17.26 2.05
CA THR A 26 -7.34 -16.28 0.97
C THR A 26 -8.27 -16.57 -0.21
N LYS A 27 -8.41 -17.83 -0.62
CA LYS A 27 -9.33 -18.24 -1.69
C LYS A 27 -10.80 -18.04 -1.30
N TYR A 28 -11.18 -18.31 -0.06
CA TYR A 28 -12.55 -18.11 0.43
C TYR A 28 -12.92 -16.61 0.45
N TYR A 29 -12.04 -15.77 1.01
CA TYR A 29 -12.26 -14.33 1.09
C TYR A 29 -12.20 -13.66 -0.28
N SER A 30 -11.29 -14.06 -1.17
CA SER A 30 -11.25 -13.52 -2.54
C SER A 30 -12.55 -13.83 -3.29
N ARG A 31 -13.04 -15.06 -3.20
CA ARG A 31 -14.29 -15.47 -3.84
C ARG A 31 -15.50 -14.71 -3.28
N ARG A 32 -15.52 -14.49 -1.97
CA ARG A 32 -16.57 -13.71 -1.27
C ARG A 32 -16.54 -12.23 -1.66
N LEU A 33 -15.35 -11.63 -1.80
CA LEU A 33 -15.20 -10.24 -2.25
C LEU A 33 -15.58 -10.07 -3.72
N THR A 34 -15.40 -11.09 -4.54
CA THR A 34 -15.79 -11.02 -5.96
C THR A 34 -17.27 -11.36 -6.22
N SER A 35 -18.00 -11.92 -5.25
CA SER A 35 -19.38 -12.39 -5.48
C SER A 35 -20.42 -11.27 -5.43
N THR A 36 -20.11 -10.12 -4.83
CA THR A 36 -21.01 -8.97 -4.73
C THR A 36 -20.51 -7.81 -5.58
N ASN A 37 -21.43 -7.05 -6.17
CA ASN A 37 -21.09 -5.83 -6.91
C ASN A 37 -20.32 -4.83 -6.03
N SER A 38 -20.65 -4.77 -4.73
CA SER A 38 -19.93 -3.94 -3.75
C SER A 38 -18.48 -4.38 -3.56
N GLY A 39 -18.21 -5.68 -3.46
CA GLY A 39 -16.85 -6.17 -3.28
C GLY A 39 -15.99 -6.01 -4.54
N ARG A 40 -16.58 -6.13 -5.73
CA ARG A 40 -15.92 -5.79 -7.01
C ARG A 40 -15.59 -4.31 -7.11
N ALA A 41 -16.51 -3.43 -6.68
CA ALA A 41 -16.28 -1.99 -6.64
C ALA A 41 -15.15 -1.61 -5.67
N LEU A 42 -15.12 -2.22 -4.48
CA LEU A 42 -14.02 -2.01 -3.51
C LEU A 42 -12.67 -2.48 -4.06
N LEU A 43 -12.63 -3.63 -4.73
CA LEU A 43 -11.42 -4.12 -5.39
C LEU A 43 -10.95 -3.16 -6.49
N ALA A 44 -11.86 -2.69 -7.34
CA ALA A 44 -11.54 -1.73 -8.39
C ALA A 44 -10.99 -0.41 -7.81
N LEU A 45 -11.60 0.09 -6.73
CA LEU A 45 -11.12 1.28 -6.03
C LEU A 45 -9.73 1.07 -5.43
N ALA A 46 -9.50 -0.06 -4.78
CA ALA A 46 -8.19 -0.38 -4.20
C ALA A 46 -7.11 -0.50 -5.28
N LEU A 47 -7.42 -1.14 -6.41
CA LEU A 47 -6.51 -1.22 -7.56
C LEU A 47 -6.25 0.14 -8.19
N TYR A 48 -7.27 0.99 -8.31
CA TYR A 48 -7.11 2.35 -8.80
C TYR A 48 -6.18 3.16 -7.90
N ILE A 49 -6.41 3.15 -6.59
CA ILE A 49 -5.55 3.85 -5.62
C ILE A 49 -4.12 3.31 -5.71
N GLY A 50 -3.94 1.98 -5.69
CA GLY A 50 -2.62 1.36 -5.74
C GLY A 50 -1.86 1.66 -7.04
N SER A 51 -2.51 1.45 -8.19
CA SER A 51 -1.91 1.71 -9.50
C SER A 51 -1.57 3.18 -9.71
N TYR A 52 -2.43 4.12 -9.28
CA TYR A 52 -2.15 5.55 -9.34
C TYR A 52 -0.87 5.90 -8.55
N ASN A 53 -0.72 5.38 -7.33
CA ASN A 53 0.48 5.63 -6.54
C ASN A 53 1.74 5.04 -7.19
N ILE A 54 1.65 3.87 -7.83
CA ILE A 54 2.79 3.27 -8.54
C ILE A 54 3.16 4.10 -9.77
N VAL A 55 2.19 4.45 -10.61
CA VAL A 55 2.41 5.24 -11.82
C VAL A 55 3.02 6.59 -11.46
N MET A 56 2.46 7.29 -10.47
CA MET A 56 2.99 8.58 -10.02
C MET A 56 4.41 8.47 -9.48
N ARG A 57 4.74 7.38 -8.76
CA ARG A 57 6.11 7.14 -8.29
C ARG A 57 7.09 6.87 -9.43
N CYS A 58 6.65 6.19 -10.49
CA CYS A 58 7.49 5.94 -11.66
C CYS A 58 7.73 7.22 -12.47
N VAL A 59 6.73 8.09 -12.61
CA VAL A 59 6.83 9.32 -13.41
C VAL A 59 7.57 10.43 -12.68
N MET A 60 7.24 10.65 -11.41
CA MET A 60 7.76 11.78 -10.61
C MET A 60 9.00 11.43 -9.77
N GLY A 61 9.38 10.14 -9.73
CA GLY A 61 10.47 9.64 -8.91
C GLY A 61 10.06 9.28 -7.48
N SER A 62 10.96 8.57 -6.77
CA SER A 62 10.72 8.09 -5.40
C SER A 62 10.58 9.21 -4.37
N GLU A 63 11.17 10.36 -4.66
CA GLU A 63 11.25 11.51 -3.75
C GLU A 63 10.02 12.40 -3.83
N HIS A 64 9.17 12.26 -4.85
CA HIS A 64 7.97 13.10 -4.95
C HIS A 64 6.91 12.62 -3.93
N PRO A 65 6.49 13.46 -2.97
CA PRO A 65 5.42 13.11 -2.05
C PRO A 65 4.08 13.07 -2.79
N ILE A 66 3.53 11.86 -2.95
CA ILE A 66 2.29 11.59 -3.72
C ILE A 66 1.04 11.96 -2.90
N ASN A 67 1.11 11.85 -1.57
CA ASN A 67 -0.04 12.07 -0.69
C ASN A 67 0.27 13.08 0.43
N ARG A 68 -0.78 13.69 0.99
CA ARG A 68 -0.66 14.70 2.06
C ARG A 68 0.08 14.19 3.30
N PHE A 69 0.00 12.90 3.59
CA PHE A 69 0.73 12.28 4.70
C PHE A 69 2.25 12.22 4.44
N THR A 70 2.66 11.87 3.22
CA THR A 70 4.06 11.88 2.79
C THR A 70 4.62 13.29 2.80
N TRP A 71 3.84 14.28 2.36
CA TRP A 71 4.19 15.70 2.49
C TRP A 71 4.48 16.10 3.93
N ARG A 72 3.56 15.80 4.87
CA ARG A 72 3.77 16.10 6.29
C ARG A 72 4.98 15.40 6.90
N ARG A 73 5.22 14.15 6.52
CA ARG A 73 6.37 13.38 7.01
C ARG A 73 7.70 13.94 6.49
N MET A 74 7.77 14.30 5.21
CA MET A 74 8.96 14.89 4.62
C MET A 74 9.22 16.30 5.15
N GLU A 75 8.16 17.09 5.36
CA GLU A 75 8.24 18.41 6.01
C GLU A 75 8.78 18.31 7.44
N ALA A 76 8.26 17.36 8.24
CA ALA A 76 8.77 17.12 9.59
C ALA A 76 10.24 16.67 9.63
N ARG A 77 10.76 16.15 8.52
CA ARG A 77 12.16 15.73 8.37
C ARG A 77 13.06 16.79 7.73
N GLY A 78 12.49 17.88 7.21
CA GLY A 78 13.23 18.88 6.43
C GLY A 78 13.73 18.38 5.08
N GLU A 79 13.17 17.28 4.55
CA GLU A 79 13.59 16.65 3.29
C GLU A 79 12.92 17.28 2.05
N LEU A 80 12.06 18.29 2.25
CA LEU A 80 11.31 18.92 1.17
C LEU A 80 12.20 19.89 0.37
N THR A 81 12.31 19.66 -0.93
CA THR A 81 12.99 20.59 -1.85
C THR A 81 12.28 21.94 -1.89
N GLU A 82 13.05 23.02 -2.08
CA GLU A 82 12.53 24.40 -2.16
C GLU A 82 11.41 24.56 -3.20
N GLU A 83 11.53 23.89 -4.35
CA GLU A 83 10.52 23.89 -5.40
C GLU A 83 9.16 23.33 -4.93
N LEU A 84 9.18 22.28 -4.09
CA LEU A 84 7.97 21.67 -3.53
C LEU A 84 7.34 22.58 -2.48
N LEU A 85 8.15 23.29 -1.69
CA LEU A 85 7.65 24.31 -0.76
C LEU A 85 6.95 25.45 -1.49
N ALA A 86 7.57 25.98 -2.56
CA ALA A 86 6.98 27.02 -3.40
C ALA A 86 5.67 26.56 -4.06
N LYS A 87 5.64 25.32 -4.58
CA LYS A 87 4.43 24.72 -5.16
C LYS A 87 3.30 24.62 -4.15
N ARG A 88 3.60 24.23 -2.90
CA ARG A 88 2.62 24.16 -1.82
C ARG A 88 2.07 25.53 -1.48
N GLU A 89 2.93 26.54 -1.38
CA GLU A 89 2.51 27.90 -1.07
C GLU A 89 1.56 28.44 -2.15
N ASN A 90 1.92 28.27 -3.43
CA ASN A 90 1.05 28.64 -4.55
C ASN A 90 -0.31 27.94 -4.52
N LEU A 91 -0.34 26.64 -4.20
CA LEU A 91 -1.59 25.90 -4.08
C LEU A 91 -2.44 26.40 -2.91
N ASN A 92 -1.81 26.66 -1.75
CA ASN A 92 -2.52 27.21 -0.60
C ASN A 92 -3.14 28.58 -0.92
N GLN A 93 -2.39 29.44 -1.60
CA GLN A 93 -2.88 30.75 -2.04
C GLN A 93 -4.05 30.61 -3.01
N TYR A 94 -3.96 29.69 -3.99
CA TYR A 94 -5.05 29.42 -4.93
C TYR A 94 -6.32 28.92 -4.24
N TYR A 95 -6.21 27.98 -3.30
CA TYR A 95 -7.39 27.49 -2.57
C TYR A 95 -7.96 28.55 -1.62
N ALA A 96 -7.10 29.35 -0.99
CA ALA A 96 -7.52 30.46 -0.13
C ALA A 96 -8.22 31.57 -0.93
N SER A 97 -7.76 31.86 -2.15
CA SER A 97 -8.43 32.81 -3.04
C SER A 97 -9.77 32.24 -3.49
N LYS A 98 -9.82 30.99 -3.95
CA LYS A 98 -11.06 30.35 -4.42
C LYS A 98 -12.13 30.29 -3.31
N ALA A 99 -11.76 29.91 -2.10
CA ALA A 99 -12.68 29.86 -0.96
C ALA A 99 -13.20 31.24 -0.50
N ARG A 100 -12.58 32.34 -0.96
CA ARG A 100 -13.05 33.71 -0.70
C ARG A 100 -14.09 34.18 -1.73
N PHE A 101 -14.14 33.54 -2.90
CA PHE A 101 -15.03 33.90 -4.01
C PHE A 101 -16.24 32.95 -4.15
N GLU A 102 -16.32 31.91 -3.31
CA GLU A 102 -17.52 31.06 -3.10
C GLU A 102 -18.26 31.54 -1.84
#